data_AF-A0A5E4X2Z1-F1
#
_entry.id   AF-A0A5E4X2Z1-F1
#
_cell.length_a   1.000
_cell.length_b   1.000
_cell.length_c   1.000
_cell.angle_alpha   90.00
_cell.angle_beta   90.00
_cell.angle_gamma   90.00
#
_symmetry.space_group_name_H-M   'P 1'
#
loop_
_entity.id
_entity.type
_entity.pdbx_description
1 polymer ?
#
loop_
_entity_poly.entity_id
_entity_poly.type
_entity_poly.pdbx_seq_one_letter_code
_entity_poly.pdbx_strand_id
1 'polypeptide(L)' 'MTVHQAATSVSCPFLTTEQLASALHLRPQSIRKRYMETGSYHGVRPVKLPNRFLAWPTNAVEQLLNGGQ' A
#
# COMPACT_ATOMS: atom_id res chain seq x y z
N MET A 1 30.60 -0.21 10.24
CA MET A 1 29.69 -1.15 9.54
C MET A 1 28.73 -0.31 8.70
N THR A 2 28.66 -0.64 7.42
CA THR A 2 28.22 0.20 6.29
C THR A 2 26.81 0.77 6.45
N VAL A 3 26.73 2.10 6.37
CA VAL A 3 25.49 2.84 6.12
C VAL A 3 25.05 2.58 4.68
N HIS A 4 23.93 1.90 4.48
CA HIS A 4 23.28 1.87 3.16
C HIS A 4 22.26 2.99 3.05
N GLN A 5 22.25 3.58 1.87
CA GLN A 5 22.04 4.97 1.51
C GLN A 5 20.68 5.21 0.81
N ALA A 6 20.28 6.49 0.79
CA ALA A 6 19.37 7.20 -0.14
C ALA A 6 18.04 6.54 -0.53
N ALA A 7 16.97 7.08 0.09
CA ALA A 7 15.62 7.04 -0.46
C ALA A 7 15.55 7.89 -1.74
N THR A 8 15.52 7.23 -2.90
CA THR A 8 15.05 7.83 -4.15
C THR A 8 13.54 8.01 -4.03
N SER A 9 13.09 9.26 -3.96
CA SER A 9 11.68 9.62 -4.01
C SER A 9 11.12 9.30 -5.40
N VAL A 10 10.63 8.09 -5.59
CA VAL A 10 9.79 7.75 -6.73
C VAL A 10 8.45 8.44 -6.50
N SER A 11 8.22 9.57 -7.17
CA SER A 11 6.98 10.33 -7.18
C SER A 11 5.86 9.65 -7.99
N CYS A 12 5.83 8.32 -8.00
CA CYS A 12 4.69 7.58 -8.53
C CYS A 12 3.51 7.79 -7.57
N PRO A 13 2.39 8.37 -8.02
CA PRO A 13 1.24 8.66 -7.15
C PRO A 13 0.52 7.39 -6.65
N PHE A 14 0.96 6.21 -7.13
CA PHE A 14 0.39 4.92 -6.81
C PHE A 14 1.47 3.92 -6.36
N LEU A 15 1.22 3.24 -5.27
CA LEU A 15 1.97 2.14 -4.71
C LEU A 15 1.36 0.81 -5.14
N THR A 16 2.20 -0.19 -5.38
CA THR A 16 1.74 -1.56 -5.54
C THR A 16 1.38 -2.16 -4.18
N THR A 17 0.60 -3.24 -4.18
CA THR A 17 0.27 -3.96 -2.94
C THR A 17 1.53 -4.46 -2.22
N GLU A 18 2.58 -4.81 -2.96
CA GLU A 18 3.86 -5.26 -2.39
C GLU A 18 4.64 -4.12 -1.74
N GLN A 19 4.70 -2.95 -2.38
CA GLN A 19 5.32 -1.76 -1.77
C GLN A 19 4.57 -1.34 -0.51
N LEU A 20 3.23 -1.30 -0.56
CA LEU A 20 2.40 -0.99 0.61
C LEU A 20 2.66 -1.99 1.75
N ALA A 21 2.71 -3.28 1.41
CA ALA A 21 2.98 -4.34 2.37
C ALA A 21 4.37 -4.20 3.02
N SER A 22 5.40 -3.91 2.22
CA SER A 22 6.76 -3.69 2.71
C SER A 22 6.85 -2.46 3.61
N ALA A 23 6.17 -1.36 3.25
CA ALA A 23 6.14 -0.14 4.06
C ALA A 23 5.50 -0.38 5.44
N LEU A 24 4.47 -1.22 5.50
CA LEU A 24 3.76 -1.56 6.73
C LEU A 24 4.31 -2.81 7.44
N HIS A 25 5.39 -3.43 6.93
CA HIS A 25 5.91 -4.73 7.40
C HIS A 25 4.84 -5.84 7.49
N LEU A 26 3.88 -5.80 6.57
CA LEU A 26 2.77 -6.76 6.46
C LEU A 26 2.99 -7.72 5.29
N ARG A 27 2.25 -8.83 5.29
CA ARG A 27 2.21 -9.71 4.12
C ARG A 27 1.21 -9.16 3.10
N PRO A 28 1.56 -9.11 1.80
CA PRO A 28 0.65 -8.66 0.75
C PRO A 28 -0.63 -9.52 0.67
N GLN A 29 -0.54 -10.80 1.07
CA GLN A 29 -1.69 -11.69 1.16
C GLN A 29 -2.72 -11.24 2.21
N SER A 30 -2.29 -10.73 3.38
CA SER A 30 -3.23 -10.23 4.40
C SER A 30 -4.00 -9.01 3.91
N ILE A 31 -3.32 -8.10 3.20
CA ILE A 31 -3.95 -6.91 2.61
C ILE A 31 -5.00 -7.33 1.58
N ARG A 32 -4.65 -8.26 0.67
CA ARG A 32 -5.59 -8.82 -0.31
C ARG A 32 -6.77 -9.50 0.36
N LYS A 33 -6.53 -10.31 1.39
CA LYS A 33 -7.59 -11.01 2.13
C LYS A 33 -8.59 -10.04 2.74
N ARG A 34 -8.12 -9.07 3.55
CA ARG A 34 -9.00 -8.07 4.17
C ARG A 34 -9.71 -7.21 3.13
N TYR A 35 -9.04 -6.83 2.04
CA TYR A 35 -9.68 -6.13 0.93
C TYR A 35 -10.80 -6.95 0.27
N MET A 36 -10.64 -8.26 0.10
CA MET A 36 -11.69 -9.14 -0.44
C MET A 36 -12.85 -9.31 0.54
N GLU A 37 -12.57 -9.36 1.84
CA GLU A 37 -13.58 -9.53 2.91
C GLU A 37 -14.41 -8.26 3.15
N THR A 38 -13.78 -7.09 3.14
CA THR A 38 -14.41 -5.80 3.50
C THR A 38 -14.69 -4.91 2.27
N GLY A 39 -14.14 -5.25 1.10
CA GLY A 39 -14.25 -4.43 -0.13
C GLY A 39 -13.43 -3.14 -0.10
N SER A 40 -12.83 -2.82 1.04
CA SER A 40 -11.97 -1.67 1.31
C SER A 40 -11.01 -2.03 2.44
N TYR A 41 -9.83 -1.41 2.48
CA TYR A 41 -8.83 -1.72 3.51
C TYR A 41 -8.64 -0.49 4.38
N HIS A 42 -9.26 -0.50 5.57
CA HIS A 42 -9.26 0.65 6.52
C HIS A 42 -9.64 1.98 5.84
N GLY A 43 -10.72 1.99 5.05
CA GLY A 43 -11.16 3.20 4.32
C GLY A 43 -10.35 3.52 3.05
N VAL A 44 -9.23 2.84 2.81
CA VAL A 44 -8.47 3.02 1.57
C VAL A 44 -9.06 2.15 0.46
N ARG A 45 -9.40 2.80 -0.66
CA ARG A 45 -9.91 2.14 -1.86
C ARG A 45 -8.81 2.05 -2.94
N PRO A 46 -8.34 0.84 -3.30
CA PRO A 46 -7.38 0.70 -4.38
C PRO A 46 -8.03 0.99 -5.73
N VAL A 47 -7.26 1.58 -6.64
CA VAL A 47 -7.62 1.77 -8.04
C VAL A 47 -7.29 0.50 -8.81
N LYS A 48 -8.28 -0.05 -9.50
CA LYS A 48 -8.09 -1.24 -10.33
C LYS A 48 -7.53 -0.83 -11.69
N LEU A 49 -6.29 -1.20 -11.97
CA LEU A 49 -5.63 -0.93 -13.24
C LEU A 49 -6.11 -1.92 -14.32
N PRO A 50 -6.04 -1.55 -15.62
CA PRO A 50 -6.35 -2.46 -16.73
C PRO A 50 -5.45 -3.70 -16.75
N ASN A 51 -4.26 -3.61 -16.14
CA ASN A 51 -3.32 -4.74 -15.99
C ASN A 51 -3.70 -5.72 -14.86
N ARG A 52 -4.94 -5.69 -14.34
CA ARG A 52 -5.43 -6.47 -13.18
C ARG A 52 -4.71 -6.21 -11.85
N PHE A 53 -3.81 -5.23 -11.79
CA PHE A 53 -3.15 -4.82 -10.56
C PHE A 53 -3.99 -3.85 -9.73
N LEU A 54 -3.82 -3.90 -8.41
CA LEU A 54 -4.37 -2.94 -7.46
C LEU A 54 -3.32 -1.86 -7.19
N ALA A 55 -3.64 -0.64 -7.61
CA ALA A 55 -2.86 0.57 -7.34
C ALA A 55 -3.41 1.25 -6.08
N TRP A 56 -2.57 1.33 -5.04
CA TRP A 56 -2.89 2.03 -3.80
C TRP A 56 -2.41 3.47 -3.91
N PRO A 57 -3.20 4.48 -3.52
CA PRO A 57 -2.67 5.86 -3.47
C PRO A 57 -1.50 5.95 -2.49
N THR A 58 -0.54 6.85 -2.70
CA THR A 58 0.58 7.05 -1.76
C THR A 58 0.12 7.42 -0.34
N ASN A 59 -1.00 8.16 -0.23
CA ASN A 59 -1.66 8.47 1.04
C ASN A 59 -2.27 7.23 1.74
N ALA A 60 -2.29 6.06 1.09
CA ALA A 60 -2.81 4.83 1.69
C ALA A 60 -2.09 4.48 3.00
N VAL A 61 -0.76 4.61 3.00
CA VAL A 61 0.07 4.31 4.19
C VAL A 61 -0.33 5.22 5.35
N GLU A 62 -0.47 6.52 5.09
CA GLU A 62 -0.85 7.51 6.10
C GLU A 62 -2.28 7.28 6.61
N GLN A 63 -3.23 6.98 5.73
CA GLN A 63 -4.62 6.61 6.10
C GLN A 63 -4.66 5.33 6.96
N LEU A 64 -3.79 4.36 6.65
CA LEU A 64 -3.67 3.12 7.39
C LEU A 64 -3.06 3.31 8.78
N LEU A 65 -2.04 4.18 8.88
CA LEU A 65 -1.37 4.52 10.13
C LEU A 65 -2.24 5.40 11.03
N ASN A 66 -3.03 6.31 10.46
CA ASN A 66 -3.94 7.18 11.22
C ASN A 66 -5.18 6.45 11.75
N GLY A 67 -5.41 5.20 11.34
CA GLY A 67 -6.50 4.37 11.86
C GLY A 67 -7.86 4.92 11.43
N GLY A 68 -8.26 4.57 10.19
CA GLY A 68 -9.53 4.94 9.55
C GLY A 68 -10.63 5.33 10.55
N GLN A 69 -10.89 6.64 10.61
CA GLN A 69 -11.95 7.24 11.43
C GLN A 69 -13.34 6.83 10.92
#